data_AF-A0A8H4AP64-F1
#
_entry.id   AF-A0A8H4AP64-F1
#
_cell.length_a   1.000
_cell.length_b   1.000
_cell.length_c   1.000
_cell.angle_alpha   90.00
_cell.angle_beta   90.00
_cell.angle_gamma   90.00
#
_symmetry.space_group_name_H-M   'P 1'
#
loop_
_entity.id
_entity.type
_entity.pdbx_description
1 polymer ?
#
loop_
_entity_poly.entity_id
_entity_poly.type
_entity_poly.pdbx_seq_one_letter_code
_entity_poly.pdbx_strand_id
1 'polypeptide(L)'
;MSNQTKGLFSVPKNDYVPRPAENQRHLRFGTPGVAENDEVRIHGEGISREEQDRNLAELKVLVRERQRQECKEREDHKPGPQSANLASALGKYATAIAQERLENPSDLTSSQNLPPVQQHPDEKELLNRLNKEAQTRQYVENYEMEKTMKGGLSANVKSAADKLENDLNAQHK
;
A
#
# COMPACT_ATOMS: atom_id res chain seq x y z
N MET A 1 -50.99 -41.77 6.05
CA MET A 1 -49.81 -41.73 5.17
C MET A 1 -49.79 -40.39 4.45
N SER A 2 -48.59 -39.82 4.35
CA SER A 2 -48.23 -38.44 4.01
C SER A 2 -48.53 -38.00 2.57
N ASN A 3 -48.74 -36.68 2.37
CA ASN A 3 -48.00 -35.75 1.47
C ASN A 3 -48.87 -34.50 1.16
N GLN A 4 -48.45 -33.30 1.57
CA GLN A 4 -47.78 -32.24 0.76
C GLN A 4 -48.51 -31.93 -0.56
N THR A 5 -48.82 -30.70 -1.02
CA THR A 5 -48.43 -29.31 -0.68
C THR A 5 -49.23 -28.35 -1.59
N LYS A 6 -49.23 -27.06 -1.23
CA LYS A 6 -49.38 -25.83 -2.08
C LYS A 6 -50.78 -25.35 -2.46
N GLY A 7 -51.06 -24.10 -2.07
CA GLY A 7 -52.20 -23.33 -2.56
C GLY A 7 -52.29 -21.91 -2.00
N LEU A 8 -51.35 -21.04 -2.40
CA LEU A 8 -51.54 -19.58 -2.63
C LEU A 8 -51.99 -18.69 -1.46
N PHE A 9 -51.02 -18.10 -0.75
CA PHE A 9 -51.16 -16.75 -0.20
C PHE A 9 -50.31 -15.80 -1.05
N SER A 10 -50.97 -14.98 -1.87
CA SER A 10 -50.34 -13.89 -2.61
C SER A 10 -50.08 -12.72 -1.66
N VAL A 11 -48.82 -12.47 -1.32
CA VAL A 11 -48.40 -11.23 -0.66
C VAL A 11 -48.16 -10.17 -1.74
N PRO A 12 -48.79 -8.98 -1.68
CA PRO A 12 -48.48 -7.90 -2.60
C PRO A 12 -47.06 -7.40 -2.36
N LYS A 13 -46.27 -7.26 -3.45
CA LYS A 13 -44.98 -6.57 -3.45
C LYS A 13 -45.22 -5.08 -3.25
N ASN A 14 -45.27 -4.64 -1.99
CA ASN A 14 -45.06 -3.24 -1.65
C ASN A 14 -43.54 -3.00 -1.60
N ASP A 15 -42.96 -2.60 -2.73
CA ASP A 15 -41.60 -2.05 -2.82
C ASP A 15 -41.56 -0.62 -2.23
N TYR A 16 -41.96 -0.48 -0.96
CA TYR A 16 -41.82 0.77 -0.24
C TYR A 16 -40.45 0.82 0.43
N VAL A 17 -39.46 1.36 -0.28
CA VAL A 17 -38.21 1.82 0.32
C VAL A 17 -38.48 3.23 0.86
N PRO A 18 -38.42 3.47 2.19
CA PRO A 18 -38.56 4.82 2.71
C PRO A 18 -37.42 5.67 2.14
N ARG A 19 -37.76 6.75 1.42
CA ARG A 19 -36.77 7.79 1.13
C ARG A 19 -36.32 8.37 2.48
N PRO A 20 -35.01 8.45 2.77
CA PRO A 20 -34.56 9.12 3.98
C PRO A 20 -35.04 10.58 3.93
N ALA A 21 -35.67 11.03 5.01
CA ALA A 21 -36.12 12.41 5.17
C ALA A 21 -34.95 13.37 4.94
N GLU A 22 -35.19 14.48 4.23
CA GLU A 22 -34.16 15.49 3.88
C GLU A 22 -33.42 16.07 5.10
N ASN A 23 -33.99 15.88 6.29
CA ASN A 23 -33.48 16.37 7.56
C ASN A 23 -32.33 15.50 8.12
N GLN A 24 -32.01 14.36 7.48
CA GLN A 24 -30.89 13.49 7.90
C GLN A 24 -29.53 13.84 7.24
N ARG A 25 -29.43 14.94 6.49
CA ARG A 25 -28.14 15.41 5.93
C ARG A 25 -27.13 15.94 6.97
N HIS A 26 -27.47 15.96 8.25
CA HIS A 26 -26.63 16.52 9.31
C HIS A 26 -26.11 15.51 10.35
N LEU A 27 -26.35 14.21 10.19
CA LEU A 27 -25.55 13.19 10.87
C LEU A 27 -24.28 12.90 10.06
N ARG A 28 -23.51 13.95 9.78
CA ARG A 28 -22.08 13.82 9.52
C ARG A 28 -21.46 13.42 10.85
N PHE A 29 -21.24 12.12 11.04
CA PHE A 29 -20.22 11.68 11.97
C PHE A 29 -18.94 12.45 11.63
N GLY A 30 -18.42 13.12 12.65
CA GLY A 30 -17.47 14.22 12.60
C GLY A 30 -16.59 14.30 11.37
N THR A 31 -16.65 15.44 10.69
CA THR A 31 -15.41 16.07 10.24
C THR A 31 -14.45 16.11 11.44
N PRO A 32 -13.30 15.43 11.44
CA PRO A 32 -12.23 15.89 12.28
C PRO A 32 -11.93 17.30 11.80
N GLY A 33 -11.91 18.24 12.74
CA GLY A 33 -11.41 19.58 12.48
C GLY A 33 -10.07 19.49 11.76
N VAL A 34 -9.80 20.50 10.96
CA VAL A 34 -8.45 20.81 10.48
C VAL A 34 -7.62 21.05 11.74
N ALA A 35 -7.09 19.97 12.31
CA ALA A 35 -5.99 20.02 13.23
C ALA A 35 -4.77 20.36 12.38
N GLU A 36 -4.25 21.54 12.65
CA GLU A 36 -2.93 22.01 12.25
C GLU A 36 -1.94 20.85 12.30
N ASN A 37 -1.22 20.61 11.20
CA ASN A 37 0.06 19.89 11.09
C ASN A 37 0.50 19.06 12.32
N ASP A 38 -0.33 18.13 12.79
CA ASP A 38 0.14 17.08 13.66
C ASP A 38 0.88 16.14 12.71
N GLU A 39 2.20 16.18 12.76
CA GLU A 39 3.04 15.06 12.36
C GLU A 39 2.47 13.83 13.06
N VAL A 40 1.59 13.10 12.36
CA VAL A 40 1.02 11.84 12.82
C VAL A 40 2.17 10.82 12.80
N ARG A 41 3.02 10.91 13.83
CA ARG A 41 4.07 9.95 14.18
C ARG A 41 3.37 8.78 14.84
N ILE A 42 2.82 7.88 14.02
CA ILE A 42 2.18 6.66 14.50
C ILE A 42 3.29 5.64 14.76
N HIS A 43 3.45 5.31 16.05
CA HIS A 43 4.34 4.31 16.66
C HIS A 43 5.86 4.53 16.50
N GLY A 44 6.47 5.01 17.60
CA GLY A 44 7.86 4.76 18.00
C GLY A 44 8.94 5.12 16.98
N GLU A 45 9.28 6.40 16.85
CA GLU A 45 10.44 6.91 16.09
C GLU A 45 10.59 6.38 14.64
N GLY A 46 9.49 5.90 14.05
CA GLY A 46 9.44 5.42 12.67
C GLY A 46 9.50 6.56 11.65
N ILE A 47 10.00 6.24 10.46
CA ILE A 47 10.10 7.11 9.28
C ILE A 47 8.84 7.96 9.10
N SER A 48 9.02 9.27 8.89
CA SER A 48 7.92 10.24 8.72
C SER A 48 7.00 9.86 7.55
N ARG A 49 5.73 10.30 7.60
CA ARG A 49 4.77 10.04 6.53
C ARG A 49 5.28 10.58 5.19
N GLU A 50 5.89 11.75 5.22
CA GLU A 50 6.49 12.43 4.07
C GLU A 50 7.65 11.61 3.47
N GLU A 51 8.48 10.99 4.32
CA GLU A 51 9.58 10.14 3.88
C GLU A 51 9.08 8.79 3.35
N GLN A 52 8.05 8.20 3.96
CA GLN A 52 7.37 7.02 3.41
C GLN A 52 6.77 7.31 2.03
N ASP A 53 6.10 8.46 1.86
CA ASP A 53 5.52 8.88 0.58
C ASP A 53 6.61 9.16 -0.47
N ARG A 54 7.74 9.75 -0.06
CA ARG A 54 8.92 9.92 -0.91
C ARG A 54 9.49 8.57 -1.35
N ASN A 55 9.67 7.62 -0.43
CA ASN A 55 10.19 6.29 -0.75
C ASN A 55 9.24 5.54 -1.71
N LEU A 56 7.92 5.66 -1.52
CA LEU A 56 6.91 5.14 -2.46
C LEU A 56 7.05 5.78 -3.85
N ALA A 57 7.23 7.09 -3.91
CA ALA A 57 7.38 7.82 -5.17
C ALA A 57 8.66 7.40 -5.92
N GLU A 58 9.79 7.29 -5.22
CA GLU A 58 11.05 6.84 -5.78
C GLU A 58 10.95 5.40 -6.31
N LEU A 59 10.36 4.47 -5.54
CA LEU A 59 10.11 3.10 -6.02
C LEU A 59 9.23 3.09 -7.27
N LYS A 60 8.18 3.93 -7.34
CA LYS A 60 7.35 4.04 -8.56
C LYS A 60 8.14 4.52 -9.76
N VAL A 61 9.05 5.46 -9.57
CA VAL A 61 9.93 5.94 -10.64
C VAL A 61 10.80 4.79 -11.13
N LEU A 62 11.53 4.11 -10.23
CA LEU A 62 12.40 2.98 -10.58
C LEU A 62 11.67 1.87 -11.35
N VAL A 63 10.45 1.51 -10.93
CA VAL A 63 9.60 0.55 -11.65
C VAL A 63 9.37 0.99 -13.10
N ARG A 64 8.99 2.26 -13.31
CA ARG A 64 8.74 2.80 -14.65
C ARG A 64 10.00 2.87 -15.48
N GLU A 65 11.14 3.22 -14.88
CA GLU A 65 12.42 3.30 -15.57
C GLU A 65 12.86 1.92 -16.04
N ARG A 66 12.85 0.93 -15.14
CA ARG A 66 13.22 -0.45 -15.47
C ARG A 66 12.27 -1.04 -16.50
N GLN A 67 10.97 -0.80 -16.37
CA GLN A 67 9.99 -1.25 -17.37
C GLN A 67 10.28 -0.64 -18.75
N ARG A 68 10.60 0.66 -18.82
CA ARG A 68 10.96 1.33 -20.08
C ARG A 68 12.27 0.77 -20.66
N GLN A 69 13.25 0.47 -19.82
CA GLN A 69 14.51 -0.09 -20.22
C GLN A 69 14.33 -1.49 -20.81
N GLU A 70 13.67 -2.40 -20.08
CA GLU A 70 13.41 -3.77 -20.55
C GLU A 70 12.55 -3.79 -21.81
N CYS A 71 11.54 -2.92 -21.93
CA CYS A 71 10.74 -2.82 -23.14
C CYS A 71 11.54 -2.35 -24.37
N LYS A 72 12.62 -1.59 -24.18
CA LYS A 72 13.52 -1.17 -25.27
C LYS A 72 14.54 -2.26 -25.63
N GLU A 73 15.04 -2.96 -24.63
CA GLU A 73 16.11 -3.97 -24.79
C GLU A 73 15.58 -5.31 -25.27
N ARG A 74 14.33 -5.67 -24.94
CA ARG A 74 13.74 -6.96 -25.28
C ARG A 74 13.00 -6.90 -26.61
N GLU A 75 13.18 -7.93 -27.44
CA GLU A 75 12.52 -8.07 -28.75
C GLU A 75 11.00 -8.13 -28.67
N ASP A 76 10.45 -8.68 -27.58
CA ASP A 76 9.00 -8.77 -27.36
C ASP A 76 8.37 -7.45 -26.88
N HIS A 77 9.20 -6.43 -26.62
CA HIS A 77 8.83 -5.11 -26.09
C HIS A 77 7.95 -5.17 -24.82
N LYS A 78 8.10 -6.23 -24.02
CA LYS A 78 7.31 -6.45 -22.81
C LYS A 78 8.12 -6.20 -21.55
N PRO A 79 7.45 -5.82 -20.44
CA PRO A 79 8.08 -5.78 -19.12
C PRO A 79 8.75 -7.12 -18.82
N GLY A 80 9.99 -7.08 -18.37
CA GLY A 80 10.78 -8.24 -18.02
C GLY A 80 10.75 -8.55 -16.52
N PRO A 81 11.58 -9.52 -16.12
CA PRO A 81 11.63 -9.98 -14.73
C PRO A 81 12.14 -8.91 -13.76
N GLN A 82 13.00 -7.96 -14.20
CA GLN A 82 13.54 -6.92 -13.33
C GLN A 82 12.45 -5.90 -12.97
N SER A 83 11.70 -5.39 -13.95
CA SER A 83 10.58 -4.48 -13.67
C SER A 83 9.47 -5.16 -12.86
N ALA A 84 9.21 -6.45 -13.10
CA ALA A 84 8.27 -7.22 -12.28
C ALA A 84 8.75 -7.36 -10.82
N ASN A 85 10.06 -7.56 -10.61
CA ASN A 85 10.65 -7.64 -9.28
C ASN A 85 10.53 -6.30 -8.53
N LEU A 86 10.86 -5.18 -9.17
CA LEU A 86 10.67 -3.84 -8.60
C LEU A 86 9.20 -3.51 -8.36
N ALA A 87 8.29 -3.88 -9.26
CA ALA A 87 6.85 -3.68 -9.06
C ALA A 87 6.35 -4.46 -7.84
N SER A 88 6.92 -5.63 -7.60
CA SER A 88 6.67 -6.40 -6.39
C SER A 88 7.27 -5.76 -5.15
N ALA A 89 8.45 -5.14 -5.23
CA ALA A 89 9.04 -4.36 -4.14
C ALA A 89 8.11 -3.19 -3.74
N LEU A 90 7.63 -2.43 -4.74
CA LEU A 90 6.64 -1.37 -4.56
C LEU A 90 5.37 -1.88 -3.89
N GLY A 91 4.81 -3.01 -4.35
CA GLY A 91 3.62 -3.59 -3.76
C GLY A 91 3.81 -4.02 -2.31
N LYS A 92 4.99 -4.58 -1.97
CA LYS A 92 5.35 -4.96 -0.60
C LYS A 92 5.46 -3.74 0.31
N TYR A 93 6.15 -2.70 -0.13
CA TYR A 93 6.28 -1.47 0.63
C TYR A 93 4.92 -0.79 0.83
N ALA A 94 4.13 -0.65 -0.25
CA ALA A 94 2.78 -0.11 -0.17
C ALA A 94 1.86 -0.90 0.76
N THR A 95 2.03 -2.23 0.85
CA THR A 95 1.27 -3.06 1.80
C THR A 95 1.64 -2.73 3.25
N ALA A 96 2.93 -2.54 3.55
CA ALA A 96 3.36 -2.13 4.89
C ALA A 96 2.77 -0.76 5.26
N ILE A 97 2.88 0.22 4.37
CA ILE A 97 2.34 1.57 4.61
C ILE A 97 0.81 1.54 4.75
N ALA A 98 0.11 0.79 3.89
CA ALA A 98 -1.33 0.64 3.98
C ALA A 98 -1.79 0.00 5.29
N GLN A 99 -1.09 -1.03 5.76
CA GLN A 99 -1.39 -1.67 7.04
C GLN A 99 -1.21 -0.72 8.22
N GLU A 100 -0.14 0.07 8.23
CA GLU A 100 0.13 1.08 9.27
C GLU A 100 -0.91 2.20 9.27
N ARG A 101 -1.28 2.69 8.08
CA ARG A 101 -2.20 3.84 7.92
C ARG A 101 -3.67 3.44 7.87
N LEU A 102 -3.98 2.14 7.90
CA LEU A 102 -5.32 1.59 7.68
C LEU A 102 -5.92 2.04 6.32
N GLU A 103 -5.07 2.14 5.30
CA GLU A 103 -5.41 2.53 3.93
C GLU A 103 -5.46 1.30 3.00
N ASN A 104 -5.93 1.44 1.76
CA ASN A 104 -5.79 0.37 0.75
C ASN A 104 -4.44 0.48 0.02
N PRO A 105 -3.71 -0.64 -0.17
CA PRO A 105 -2.41 -0.61 -0.86
C PRO A 105 -2.53 -0.22 -2.35
N SER A 106 -3.66 -0.50 -2.98
CA SER A 106 -3.96 -0.10 -4.36
C SER A 106 -4.04 1.42 -4.52
N ASP A 107 -4.53 2.12 -3.50
CA ASP A 107 -4.66 3.58 -3.51
C ASP A 107 -3.27 4.21 -3.45
N LEU A 108 -2.37 3.70 -2.61
CA LEU A 108 -0.99 4.15 -2.50
C LEU A 108 -0.19 3.92 -3.79
N THR A 109 -0.35 2.76 -4.44
CA THR A 109 0.36 2.43 -5.68
C THR A 109 -0.20 3.15 -6.91
N SER A 110 -1.49 3.50 -6.91
CA SER A 110 -2.14 4.22 -8.01
C SER A 110 -2.15 5.74 -7.84
N SER A 111 -1.91 6.23 -6.61
CA SER A 111 -1.97 7.66 -6.28
C SER A 111 -1.03 8.49 -7.14
N GLN A 112 -1.60 9.55 -7.73
CA GLN A 112 -0.87 10.64 -8.40
C GLN A 112 -0.43 11.74 -7.44
N ASN A 113 -0.89 11.69 -6.17
CA ASN A 113 -0.66 12.74 -5.16
C ASN A 113 0.65 12.53 -4.37
N LEU A 114 1.56 11.69 -4.87
CA LEU A 114 2.85 11.49 -4.23
C LEU A 114 3.75 12.72 -4.47
N PRO A 115 4.67 13.02 -3.52
CA PRO A 115 5.57 14.15 -3.67
C PRO A 115 6.42 14.00 -4.95
N PRO A 116 6.78 15.11 -5.61
CA PRO A 116 7.72 15.06 -6.71
C PRO A 116 9.08 14.54 -6.22
N VAL A 117 9.65 13.61 -6.97
CA VAL A 117 10.97 13.02 -6.69
C VAL A 117 11.87 13.13 -7.91
N GLN A 118 13.16 12.86 -7.71
CA GLN A 118 14.16 12.86 -8.79
C GLN A 118 13.77 11.85 -9.88
N GLN A 119 14.08 12.17 -11.14
CA GLN A 119 13.83 11.26 -12.26
C GLN A 119 14.65 9.97 -12.17
N HIS A 120 15.86 10.06 -11.62
CA HIS A 120 16.73 8.91 -11.35
C HIS A 120 17.05 8.87 -9.85
N PRO A 121 16.21 8.22 -9.03
CA PRO A 121 16.45 8.08 -7.61
C PRO A 121 17.76 7.32 -7.35
N ASP A 122 18.48 7.67 -6.28
CA ASP A 122 19.63 6.88 -5.82
C ASP A 122 19.12 5.57 -5.21
N GLU A 123 19.22 4.49 -6.01
CA GLU A 123 18.79 3.15 -5.64
C GLU A 123 19.50 2.63 -4.37
N LYS A 124 20.78 2.98 -4.15
CA LYS A 124 21.54 2.54 -2.97
C LYS A 124 21.12 3.30 -1.73
N GLU A 125 20.88 4.60 -1.86
CA GLU A 125 20.35 5.41 -0.76
C GLU A 125 18.94 4.95 -0.36
N LEU A 126 18.07 4.67 -1.34
CA LEU A 126 16.74 4.13 -1.11
C LEU A 126 16.79 2.76 -0.42
N LEU A 127 17.66 1.85 -0.87
CA LEU A 127 17.88 0.56 -0.21
C LEU A 127 18.30 0.73 1.25
N ASN A 128 19.21 1.67 1.53
CA ASN A 128 19.65 1.97 2.89
C ASN A 128 18.50 2.51 3.76
N ARG A 129 17.67 3.41 3.22
CA ARG A 129 16.48 3.91 3.92
C ARG A 129 15.49 2.79 4.25
N LEU A 130 15.17 1.93 3.28
CA LEU A 130 14.25 0.80 3.49
C LEU A 130 14.79 -0.21 4.52
N ASN A 131 16.09 -0.50 4.51
CA ASN A 131 16.69 -1.39 5.51
C ASN A 131 16.65 -0.79 6.92
N LYS A 132 16.94 0.51 7.08
CA LYS A 132 16.81 1.19 8.37
C LYS A 132 15.37 1.16 8.86
N GLU A 133 14.42 1.46 7.98
CA GLU A 133 12.99 1.40 8.30
C GLU A 133 12.55 0.01 8.76
N ALA A 134 12.97 -1.03 8.03
CA ALA A 134 12.67 -2.42 8.39
C ALA A 134 13.21 -2.76 9.79
N GLN A 135 14.43 -2.32 10.13
CA GLN A 135 15.02 -2.52 11.46
C GLN A 135 14.23 -1.79 12.55
N THR A 136 13.88 -0.52 12.33
CA THR A 136 13.07 0.26 13.28
C THR A 136 11.71 -0.41 13.52
N ARG A 137 11.00 -0.78 12.44
CA ARG A 137 9.71 -1.47 12.54
C ARG A 137 9.85 -2.82 13.24
N GLN A 138 10.91 -3.57 12.97
CA GLN A 138 11.16 -4.86 13.62
C GLN A 138 11.38 -4.69 15.12
N TYR A 139 12.12 -3.66 15.54
CA TYR A 139 12.33 -3.34 16.94
C TYR A 139 11.01 -3.05 17.66
N VAL A 140 10.17 -2.18 17.07
CA VAL A 140 8.85 -1.84 17.60
C VAL A 140 7.94 -3.06 17.65
N GLU A 141 7.83 -3.83 16.57
CA GLU A 141 7.00 -5.04 16.53
C GLU A 141 7.42 -6.07 17.57
N ASN A 142 8.71 -6.31 17.74
CA ASN A 142 9.22 -7.26 18.73
C ASN A 142 8.95 -6.78 20.17
N TYR A 143 9.02 -5.47 20.40
CA TYR A 143 8.78 -4.87 21.71
C TYR A 143 7.30 -4.84 22.07
N GLU A 144 6.43 -4.47 21.12
CA GLU A 144 4.99 -4.31 21.35
C GLU A 144 4.23 -5.65 21.32
N MET A 145 4.68 -6.63 20.53
CA MET A 145 3.92 -7.87 20.30
C MET A 145 4.57 -9.13 20.88
N GLU A 146 5.74 -9.01 21.52
CA GLU A 146 6.56 -10.10 22.10
C GLU A 146 6.85 -11.28 21.15
N LYS A 147 6.52 -11.16 19.85
CA LYS A 147 6.70 -12.17 18.80
C LYS A 147 6.83 -11.52 17.42
N THR A 148 7.68 -12.12 16.59
CA THR A 148 7.76 -11.81 15.15
C THR A 148 6.52 -12.34 14.43
N MET A 149 5.69 -11.45 13.87
CA MET A 149 4.57 -11.83 13.03
C MET A 149 5.02 -12.03 11.57
N LYS A 150 4.79 -13.22 11.00
CA LYS A 150 4.98 -13.44 9.56
C LYS A 150 4.00 -12.52 8.80
N GLY A 151 4.55 -11.65 7.95
CA GLY A 151 3.76 -10.66 7.21
C GLY A 151 3.48 -9.38 7.99
N GLY A 152 4.20 -9.12 9.10
CA GLY A 152 4.23 -7.81 9.76
C GLY A 152 4.79 -6.71 8.86
N LEU A 153 4.66 -5.47 9.32
CA LEU A 153 5.13 -4.26 8.62
C LEU A 153 6.63 -4.38 8.32
N SER A 154 7.43 -4.76 9.32
CA SER A 154 8.88 -4.92 9.18
C SER A 154 9.26 -5.94 8.11
N ALA A 155 8.56 -7.07 8.06
CA ALA A 155 8.79 -8.13 7.08
C ALA A 155 8.43 -7.69 5.65
N ASN A 156 7.36 -6.90 5.48
CA ASN A 156 6.96 -6.37 4.18
C ASN A 156 7.97 -5.31 3.69
N VAL A 157 8.43 -4.40 4.56
CA VAL A 157 9.47 -3.42 4.21
C VAL A 157 10.79 -4.12 3.89
N LYS A 158 11.20 -5.11 4.69
CA LYS A 158 12.41 -5.90 4.41
C LYS A 158 12.31 -6.64 3.08
N SER A 159 11.15 -7.24 2.79
CA SER A 159 10.92 -7.89 1.49
C SER A 159 10.99 -6.91 0.32
N ALA A 160 10.60 -5.65 0.50
CA ALA A 160 10.79 -4.62 -0.53
C ALA A 160 12.28 -4.29 -0.71
N ALA A 161 13.02 -4.12 0.38
CA ALA A 161 14.47 -3.89 0.36
C ALA A 161 15.23 -5.02 -0.33
N ASP A 162 14.95 -6.28 0.01
CA ASP A 162 15.62 -7.45 -0.59
C ASP A 162 15.37 -7.55 -2.10
N LYS A 163 14.18 -7.15 -2.57
CA LYS A 163 13.86 -7.11 -4.00
C LYS A 163 14.61 -5.99 -4.72
N LEU A 164 14.73 -4.82 -4.11
CA LEU A 164 15.54 -3.73 -4.65
C LEU A 164 17.03 -4.11 -4.69
N GLU A 165 17.54 -4.75 -3.66
CA GLU A 165 18.91 -5.29 -3.61
C GLU A 165 19.16 -6.33 -4.72
N ASN A 166 18.19 -7.21 -4.97
CA ASN A 166 18.29 -8.17 -6.07
C ASN A 166 18.32 -7.48 -7.46
N ASP A 167 17.58 -6.38 -7.65
CA ASP A 167 17.64 -5.59 -8.88
C ASP A 167 19.01 -4.94 -9.06
N LEU A 168 19.53 -4.28 -8.02
CA LEU A 168 20.87 -3.68 -7.99
C LEU A 168 21.97 -4.71 -8.31
N ASN A 169 21.89 -5.89 -7.70
CA ASN A 169 22.84 -6.97 -7.93
C ASN A 169 22.72 -7.55 -9.36
N ALA A 170 21.56 -7.46 -9.99
CA ALA A 170 21.37 -7.89 -11.37
C ALA A 170 21.95 -6.88 -12.39
N GLN A 171 22.01 -5.59 -12.05
CA GLN A 171 22.61 -4.56 -12.90
C GLN A 171 24.15 -4.60 -12.94
N HIS A 172 24.79 -5.17 -11.91
CA HIS A 172 26.25 -5.25 -11.79
C HIS A 172 26.86 -6.58 -12.29
N LYS A 173 26.08 -7.42 -12.96
CA LYS A 173 26.52 -8.69 -13.57
C LYS A 173 26.66 -8.55 -15.07
#